data_AF-A0AAW0F080-F1
#
_entry.id   AF-A0AAW0F080-F1
#
_cell.length_a   1.000
_cell.length_b   1.000
_cell.length_c   1.000
_cell.angle_alpha   90.00
_cell.angle_beta   90.00
_cell.angle_gamma   90.00
#
_symmetry.space_group_name_H-M   'P 1'
#
loop_
_entity.id
_entity.type
_entity.pdbx_description
1 polymer ?
#
loop_
_entity_poly.entity_id
_entity_poly.type
_entity_poly.pdbx_seq_one_letter_code
_entity_poly.pdbx_strand_id
1 'polypeptide(L)'
;MSYFEVWSQKRKAEDRVPITVSLFFPTTSIIIAIILFLVLPARALPLPYIIAALGNGFLAGVTLLVTRTIFARDPAKHYNFCFTSTMLASLVFNRFLYGEWYTVQAEKQAHADKRCYGKVCVMMPLLVLLGLAVSAFITDVILHFRYRSYCIKSLAERARLREEAMGTRDVLPEEELLR
;
A
#
# COMPACT_ATOMS: atom_id res chain seq x y z
N MET A 1 -2.17 12.89 4.75
CA MET A 1 -2.31 12.54 3.32
C MET A 1 -2.35 13.77 2.42
N SER A 2 -3.25 14.74 2.64
CA SER A 2 -3.33 15.95 1.79
C SER A 2 -2.01 16.74 1.71
N TYR A 3 -1.24 16.81 2.80
CA TYR A 3 0.09 17.42 2.78
C TYR A 3 1.09 16.67 1.87
N PHE A 4 1.05 15.34 1.85
CA PHE A 4 1.94 14.51 1.04
C PHE A 4 1.61 14.63 -0.46
N GLU A 5 0.33 14.76 -0.79
CA GLU A 5 -0.13 15.02 -2.16
C GLU A 5 0.35 16.40 -2.64
N VAL A 6 0.15 17.45 -1.85
CA VAL A 6 0.62 18.81 -2.18
C VAL A 6 2.14 18.86 -2.30
N TRP A 7 2.86 18.16 -1.43
CA TRP A 7 4.32 18.09 -1.47
C TRP A 7 4.86 17.35 -2.70
N SER A 8 4.22 16.25 -3.10
CA SER A 8 4.62 15.47 -4.29
C SER A 8 4.24 16.13 -5.62
N GLN A 9 3.11 16.84 -5.69
CA GLN A 9 2.63 17.48 -6.93
C GLN A 9 3.32 18.81 -7.26
N LYS A 10 3.82 19.56 -6.27
CA LYS A 10 4.49 20.86 -6.49
C LYS A 10 5.89 20.77 -7.13
N ARG A 11 6.48 19.58 -7.24
CA ARG A 11 7.79 19.39 -7.89
C ARG A 11 7.66 19.22 -9.40
N LYS A 12 8.69 19.67 -10.14
CA LYS A 12 8.86 19.44 -11.59
C LYS A 12 8.68 17.94 -11.89
N ALA A 13 8.04 17.61 -13.01
CA ALA A 13 7.68 16.23 -13.36
C ALA A 13 8.88 15.25 -13.34
N GLU A 14 10.08 15.77 -13.57
CA GLU A 14 11.36 15.02 -13.56
C GLU A 14 11.85 14.66 -12.15
N ASP A 15 11.52 15.47 -11.13
CA ASP A 15 11.93 15.30 -9.73
C ASP A 15 10.80 14.76 -8.82
N ARG A 16 9.69 14.32 -9.40
CA ARG A 16 8.58 13.78 -8.62
C ARG A 16 8.98 12.43 -8.03
N VAL A 17 9.11 12.39 -6.71
CA VAL A 17 9.26 11.15 -5.96
C VAL A 17 8.05 10.26 -6.29
N PRO A 18 8.25 8.99 -6.68
CA PRO A 18 7.15 8.11 -7.03
C PRO A 18 6.18 8.01 -5.85
N ILE A 19 4.88 8.21 -6.10
CA ILE A 19 3.85 8.11 -5.06
C ILE A 19 3.84 6.71 -4.43
N THR A 20 4.36 5.69 -5.12
CA THR A 20 4.57 4.34 -4.59
C THR A 20 5.49 4.27 -3.37
N VAL A 21 6.35 5.26 -3.10
CA VAL A 21 7.13 5.33 -1.83
C VAL A 21 6.21 5.41 -0.61
N SER A 22 5.02 6.00 -0.78
CA SER A 22 4.06 6.11 0.31
C SER A 22 3.54 4.74 0.77
N LEU A 23 3.64 3.67 -0.02
CA LEU A 23 3.24 2.31 0.37
C LEU A 23 4.12 1.72 1.48
N PHE A 24 5.36 2.18 1.64
CA PHE A 24 6.25 1.68 2.69
C PHE A 24 5.84 2.09 4.09
N PHE A 25 5.28 3.29 4.27
CA PHE A 25 4.84 3.77 5.57
C PHE A 25 3.74 2.90 6.21
N PRO A 26 2.62 2.58 5.53
CA PRO A 26 1.58 1.75 6.10
C PRO A 26 2.06 0.32 6.34
N THR A 27 2.82 -0.28 5.41
CA THR A 27 3.29 -1.67 5.59
C THR A 27 4.30 -1.82 6.72
N THR A 28 5.26 -0.91 6.84
CA THR A 28 6.19 -0.91 7.98
C THR A 28 5.48 -0.66 9.31
N SER A 29 4.52 0.27 9.35
CA SER A 29 3.73 0.55 10.56
C SER A 29 2.94 -0.67 11.02
N ILE A 30 2.31 -1.41 10.09
CA ILE A 30 1.58 -2.64 10.42
C ILE A 30 2.51 -3.76 10.88
N ILE A 31 3.67 -3.94 10.24
CA ILE A 31 4.68 -4.92 10.69
C ILE A 31 5.13 -4.61 12.11
N ILE A 32 5.45 -3.35 12.41
CA ILE A 32 5.85 -2.90 13.75
C ILE A 32 4.73 -3.14 14.75
N ALA A 33 3.48 -2.83 14.40
CA ALA A 33 2.33 -3.07 15.27
C ALA A 33 2.16 -4.57 15.60
N ILE A 34 2.28 -5.45 14.59
CA ILE A 34 2.18 -6.90 14.80
C ILE A 34 3.31 -7.41 15.69
N ILE A 35 4.56 -6.98 15.46
CA ILE A 35 5.71 -7.36 16.30
C ILE A 35 5.48 -6.89 17.74
N LEU A 36 5.00 -5.66 17.93
CA LEU A 36 4.65 -5.16 19.26
C LEU A 36 3.54 -6.00 19.90
N PHE A 37 2.51 -6.43 19.16
CA PHE A 37 1.47 -7.33 19.69
C PHE A 37 2.03 -8.68 20.15
N LEU A 38 3.08 -9.21 19.52
CA LEU A 38 3.70 -10.47 19.95
C LEU A 38 4.58 -10.29 21.20
N VAL A 39 5.30 -9.16 21.30
CA VAL A 39 6.34 -8.96 22.32
C VAL A 39 5.79 -8.28 23.59
N LEU A 40 4.84 -7.34 23.47
CA LEU A 40 4.42 -6.52 24.61
C LEU A 40 3.46 -7.26 25.57
N PRO A 41 3.56 -6.99 26.89
CA PRO A 41 2.59 -7.43 27.87
C PRO A 41 1.29 -6.59 27.80
N ALA A 42 0.21 -7.13 28.39
CA ALA A 42 -1.14 -6.55 28.29
C ALA A 42 -1.25 -5.06 28.68
N ARG A 43 -0.37 -4.56 29.56
CA ARG A 43 -0.39 -3.17 30.03
C ARG A 43 0.02 -2.15 28.95
N ALA A 44 0.76 -2.57 27.93
CA ALA A 44 1.26 -1.69 26.87
C ALA A 44 0.53 -1.89 25.52
N LEU A 45 -0.54 -2.70 25.49
CA LEU A 45 -1.39 -2.93 24.31
C LEU A 45 -1.92 -1.66 23.61
N PRO A 46 -2.16 -0.51 24.27
CA PRO A 46 -2.64 0.68 23.56
C PRO A 46 -1.66 1.16 22.48
N LEU A 47 -0.35 0.95 22.67
CA LEU A 47 0.68 1.40 21.74
C LEU A 47 0.56 0.75 20.34
N PRO A 48 0.55 -0.60 20.19
CA PRO A 48 0.35 -1.22 18.89
C PRO A 48 -1.00 -0.89 18.26
N TYR A 49 -2.06 -0.65 19.05
CA TYR A 49 -3.34 -0.20 18.50
C TYR A 49 -3.25 1.18 17.83
N ILE A 50 -2.56 2.14 18.45
CA ILE A 50 -2.38 3.47 17.87
C ILE A 50 -1.57 3.39 16.57
N ILE A 51 -0.48 2.62 16.57
CA ILE A 51 0.38 2.44 15.39
C ILE A 51 -0.39 1.76 14.26
N ALA A 52 -1.16 0.71 14.58
CA ALA A 52 -2.00 0.02 13.60
C ALA A 52 -3.08 0.93 13.02
N ALA A 53 -3.73 1.76 13.84
CA ALA A 53 -4.74 2.71 13.39
C ALA A 53 -4.15 3.77 12.45
N LEU A 54 -2.96 4.30 12.77
CA LEU A 54 -2.24 5.24 11.90
C LEU A 54 -1.85 4.60 10.57
N GLY A 55 -1.28 3.39 10.61
CA GLY A 55 -0.91 2.64 9.41
C GLY A 55 -2.12 2.35 8.51
N ASN A 56 -3.25 1.94 9.10
CA ASN A 56 -4.47 1.64 8.37
C ASN A 56 -5.11 2.90 7.74
N GLY A 57 -5.15 4.01 8.47
CA GLY A 57 -5.62 5.29 7.93
C GLY A 57 -4.77 5.79 6.76
N PHE A 58 -3.45 5.61 6.85
CA PHE A 58 -2.54 5.95 5.76
C PHE A 58 -2.74 5.03 4.54
N LEU A 59 -2.88 3.72 4.77
CA LEU A 59 -3.15 2.73 3.71
C LEU A 59 -4.40 3.08 2.90
N ALA A 60 -5.49 3.45 3.57
CA ALA A 60 -6.74 3.84 2.90
C ALA A 60 -6.53 5.02 1.94
N GLY A 61 -5.76 6.03 2.36
CA GLY A 61 -5.43 7.17 1.51
C GLY A 61 -4.48 6.81 0.36
N VAL A 62 -3.47 5.97 0.63
CA VAL A 62 -2.46 5.58 -0.37
C VAL A 62 -3.11 4.76 -1.48
N THR A 63 -3.97 3.81 -1.13
CA THR A 63 -4.67 2.95 -2.11
C THR A 63 -5.44 3.79 -3.13
N LEU A 64 -6.10 4.88 -2.70
CA LEU A 64 -6.80 5.77 -3.61
C LEU A 64 -5.85 6.56 -4.52
N LEU A 65 -4.78 7.12 -3.96
CA LEU A 65 -3.79 7.90 -4.72
C LEU A 65 -3.02 7.03 -5.71
N VAL A 66 -2.49 5.89 -5.26
CA VAL A 66 -1.70 4.97 -6.07
C VAL A 66 -2.52 4.47 -7.26
N THR A 67 -3.76 4.02 -7.04
CA THR A 67 -4.61 3.54 -8.13
C THR A 67 -4.88 4.62 -9.17
N ARG A 68 -5.12 5.88 -8.77
CA ARG A 68 -5.30 7.01 -9.70
C ARG A 68 -4.02 7.37 -10.46
N THR A 69 -2.85 7.14 -9.87
CA THR A 69 -1.55 7.48 -10.49
C THR A 69 -1.01 6.40 -11.42
N ILE A 70 -1.33 5.13 -11.17
CA ILE A 70 -0.89 4.00 -11.98
C ILE A 70 -1.83 3.79 -13.17
N PHE A 71 -3.14 3.88 -12.97
CA PHE A 71 -4.13 3.58 -14.00
C PHE A 71 -4.69 4.87 -14.62
N ALA A 72 -4.28 5.17 -15.85
CA ALA A 72 -4.80 6.30 -16.61
C ALA A 72 -6.24 6.06 -17.12
N ARG A 73 -6.63 4.79 -17.31
CA ARG A 73 -7.96 4.39 -17.79
C ARG A 73 -8.74 3.71 -16.67
N ASP A 74 -9.99 4.12 -16.48
CA ASP A 74 -10.94 3.56 -15.52
C ASP A 74 -10.38 3.31 -14.09
N PRO A 75 -9.79 4.33 -13.42
CA PRO A 75 -9.22 4.17 -12.08
C PRO A 75 -10.25 3.70 -11.04
N ALA A 76 -11.54 4.01 -11.25
CA ALA A 76 -12.63 3.58 -10.37
C ALA A 76 -12.81 2.04 -10.34
N LYS A 77 -12.59 1.34 -11.46
CA LYS A 77 -12.73 -0.14 -11.49
C LYS A 77 -11.61 -0.80 -10.69
N HIS A 78 -10.37 -0.36 -10.90
CA HIS A 78 -9.22 -0.85 -10.15
C HIS A 78 -9.31 -0.52 -8.66
N TYR A 79 -9.86 0.64 -8.32
CA TYR A 79 -10.08 1.03 -6.92
C TYR A 79 -11.09 0.10 -6.24
N ASN A 80 -12.24 -0.15 -6.87
CA ASN A 80 -13.23 -1.10 -6.34
C ASN A 80 -12.66 -2.51 -6.19
N PHE A 81 -11.80 -2.95 -7.11
CA PHE A 81 -11.12 -4.25 -7.00
C PHE A 81 -10.25 -4.36 -5.72
N CYS A 82 -9.51 -3.31 -5.36
CA CYS A 82 -8.75 -3.26 -4.10
C CYS A 82 -9.65 -3.30 -2.85
N PHE A 83 -10.87 -2.74 -2.92
CA PHE A 83 -11.84 -2.84 -1.83
C PHE A 83 -12.45 -4.24 -1.72
N THR A 84 -12.78 -4.86 -2.85
CA THR A 84 -13.28 -6.24 -2.88
C THR A 84 -12.27 -7.23 -2.31
N SER A 85 -10.98 -7.07 -2.63
CA SER A 85 -9.93 -7.92 -2.05
C SER A 85 -9.81 -7.72 -0.53
N THR A 86 -9.95 -6.49 -0.04
CA THR A 86 -9.97 -6.17 1.40
C THR A 86 -11.17 -6.82 2.11
N MET A 87 -12.35 -6.80 1.47
CA MET A 87 -13.55 -7.47 1.98
C MET A 87 -13.33 -8.99 2.09
N LEU A 88 -12.79 -9.60 1.03
CA LEU A 88 -12.50 -11.04 1.02
C LEU A 88 -11.44 -11.40 2.08
N ALA A 89 -10.38 -10.61 2.21
CA ALA A 89 -9.36 -10.77 3.24
C ALA A 89 -9.97 -10.70 4.65
N SER A 90 -10.88 -9.76 4.90
CA SER A 90 -11.55 -9.64 6.19
C SER A 90 -12.38 -10.89 6.53
N LEU A 91 -13.07 -11.47 5.55
CA LEU A 91 -13.80 -12.73 5.74
C LEU A 91 -12.84 -13.89 6.03
N VAL A 92 -11.81 -14.07 5.20
CA VAL A 92 -10.84 -15.17 5.34
C VAL A 92 -10.10 -15.08 6.68
N PHE A 93 -9.53 -13.93 7.02
CA PHE A 93 -8.65 -13.81 8.17
C PHE A 93 -9.41 -13.61 9.49
N ASN A 94 -10.54 -12.89 9.51
CA ASN A 94 -11.27 -12.70 10.75
C ASN A 94 -12.18 -13.90 11.06
N ARG A 95 -12.94 -14.40 10.07
CA ARG A 95 -13.91 -15.47 10.33
C ARG A 95 -13.27 -16.85 10.33
N PHE A 96 -12.48 -17.17 9.30
CA PHE A 96 -11.93 -18.52 9.14
C PHE A 96 -10.61 -18.68 9.89
N LEU A 97 -9.67 -17.74 9.79
CA LEU A 97 -8.39 -17.88 10.49
C LEU A 97 -8.53 -17.61 12.00
N TYR A 98 -9.00 -16.41 12.38
CA TYR A 98 -9.09 -16.06 13.80
C TYR A 98 -10.26 -16.76 14.51
N GLY A 99 -11.46 -16.72 13.91
CA GLY A 99 -12.67 -17.30 14.50
C GLY A 99 -12.59 -18.80 14.76
N GLU A 100 -12.26 -19.61 13.75
CA GLU A 100 -12.15 -21.06 13.92
C GLU A 100 -10.99 -21.43 14.85
N TRP A 101 -9.83 -20.76 14.72
CA TRP A 101 -8.70 -21.02 15.62
C TRP A 101 -9.05 -20.73 17.07
N TYR A 102 -9.75 -19.62 17.33
CA TYR A 102 -10.20 -19.26 18.66
C TYR A 102 -11.14 -20.33 19.24
N THR A 103 -12.11 -20.80 18.46
CA THR A 103 -13.07 -21.85 18.89
C THR A 103 -12.34 -23.15 19.24
N VAL A 104 -11.44 -23.62 18.36
CA VAL A 104 -10.67 -24.86 18.60
C VAL A 104 -9.80 -24.75 19.85
N GLN A 105 -9.18 -23.60 20.10
CA GLN A 105 -8.36 -23.41 21.29
C GLN A 105 -9.21 -23.24 22.57
N ALA A 106 -10.39 -22.60 22.47
CA ALA A 106 -11.33 -22.49 23.58
C ALA A 106 -11.85 -23.87 24.02
N GLU A 107 -12.19 -24.75 23.05
CA GLU A 107 -12.60 -26.12 23.33
C GLU A 107 -11.49 -26.93 23.99
N LYS A 108 -10.24 -26.79 23.53
CA LYS A 108 -9.08 -27.46 24.13
C LYS A 108 -8.79 -27.03 25.56
N GLN A 109 -9.04 -25.76 25.89
CA GLN A 109 -8.85 -25.25 27.25
C GLN A 109 -9.99 -25.64 28.21
N ALA A 110 -11.15 -26.07 27.67
CA ALA A 110 -12.30 -26.56 28.42
C ALA A 110 -12.72 -25.68 29.62
N HIS A 111 -12.54 -24.36 29.50
CA HIS A 111 -12.97 -23.41 30.53
C HIS A 111 -14.50 -23.33 30.60
N ALA A 112 -15.04 -23.13 31.81
CA ALA A 112 -16.49 -23.01 32.05
C ALA A 112 -17.15 -21.89 31.21
N ASP A 113 -16.39 -20.83 30.92
CA ASP A 113 -16.88 -19.67 30.17
C ASP A 113 -16.80 -19.84 28.64
N LYS A 114 -16.29 -20.98 28.14
CA LYS A 114 -16.03 -21.27 26.71
C LYS A 114 -15.18 -20.20 26.00
N ARG A 115 -14.34 -19.48 26.76
CA ARG A 115 -13.43 -18.45 26.24
C ARG A 115 -11.99 -18.94 26.27
N CYS A 116 -11.24 -18.58 25.24
CA CYS A 116 -9.80 -18.82 25.17
C CYS A 116 -9.06 -17.65 25.81
N TYR A 117 -8.15 -17.97 26.75
CA TYR A 117 -7.27 -17.00 27.41
C TYR A 117 -5.79 -17.25 27.10
N GLY A 118 -5.02 -16.17 27.14
CA GLY A 118 -3.57 -16.19 26.95
C GLY A 118 -3.11 -16.02 25.50
N LYS A 119 -1.79 -16.06 25.31
CA LYS A 119 -1.14 -15.77 24.03
C LYS A 119 -1.44 -16.81 22.95
N VAL A 120 -1.72 -18.06 23.34
CA VAL A 120 -1.96 -19.18 22.42
C VAL A 120 -3.17 -18.96 21.50
N CYS A 121 -4.15 -18.19 21.96
CA CYS A 121 -5.37 -17.91 21.20
C CYS A 121 -5.11 -16.97 20.00
N VAL A 122 -4.10 -16.09 20.10
CA VAL A 122 -3.85 -15.02 19.13
C VAL A 122 -2.52 -15.19 18.37
N MET A 123 -1.60 -16.02 18.88
CA MET A 123 -0.26 -16.19 18.34
C MET A 123 -0.25 -16.68 16.89
N MET A 124 -1.00 -17.74 16.58
CA MET A 124 -1.01 -18.31 15.22
C MET A 124 -1.60 -17.34 14.18
N PRO A 125 -2.77 -16.71 14.41
CA PRO A 125 -3.29 -15.68 13.50
C PRO A 125 -2.32 -14.51 13.31
N LEU A 126 -1.68 -14.03 14.38
CA LEU A 126 -0.72 -12.92 14.27
C LEU A 126 0.55 -13.30 13.50
N LEU A 127 1.05 -14.53 13.64
CA LEU A 127 2.19 -15.02 12.85
C LEU A 127 1.87 -15.15 11.36
N VAL A 128 0.68 -15.64 11.01
CA VAL A 128 0.22 -15.70 9.62
C VAL A 128 0.10 -14.30 9.04
N LEU A 129 -0.49 -13.36 9.79
CA LEU A 129 -0.59 -11.96 9.38
C LEU A 129 0.79 -11.30 9.24
N LEU A 130 1.75 -11.64 10.10
CA LEU A 130 3.13 -11.17 9.97
C LEU A 130 3.77 -11.65 8.66
N GLY A 131 3.61 -12.93 8.32
CA GLY A 131 4.09 -13.48 7.06
C GLY A 131 3.48 -12.79 5.83
N LEU A 132 2.17 -12.51 5.88
CA LEU A 132 1.48 -11.75 4.84
C LEU A 132 1.93 -10.29 4.76
N ALA A 133 2.21 -9.65 5.90
CA ALA A 133 2.72 -8.28 5.93
C ALA A 133 4.12 -8.19 5.32
N VAL A 134 4.99 -9.17 5.58
CA VAL A 134 6.33 -9.25 4.98
C VAL A 134 6.24 -9.50 3.46
N SER A 135 5.36 -10.40 3.00
CA SER A 135 5.19 -10.62 1.56
C SER A 135 4.59 -9.41 0.85
N ALA A 136 3.67 -8.68 1.50
CA ALA A 136 3.17 -7.40 1.02
C ALA A 136 4.29 -6.36 0.93
N PHE A 137 5.15 -6.25 1.94
CA PHE A 137 6.30 -5.35 1.90
C PHE A 137 7.26 -5.66 0.74
N ILE A 138 7.57 -6.94 0.50
CA ILE A 138 8.38 -7.35 -0.65
C ILE A 138 7.70 -6.95 -1.97
N THR A 139 6.37 -7.13 -2.06
CA THR A 139 5.59 -6.73 -3.23
C THR A 139 5.63 -5.23 -3.47
N ASP A 140 5.54 -4.42 -2.40
CA ASP A 140 5.67 -2.96 -2.47
C ASP A 140 7.06 -2.55 -2.97
N VAL A 141 8.12 -3.21 -2.50
CA VAL A 141 9.49 -3.00 -2.98
C VAL A 141 9.58 -3.27 -4.48
N ILE A 142 9.09 -4.43 -4.94
CA ILE A 142 9.10 -4.81 -6.37
C ILE A 142 8.30 -3.81 -7.21
N LEU A 143 7.11 -3.44 -6.75
CA LEU A 143 6.24 -2.47 -7.41
C LEU A 143 6.93 -1.11 -7.51
N HIS A 144 7.56 -0.65 -6.43
CA HIS A 144 8.28 0.62 -6.38
C HIS A 144 9.42 0.64 -7.40
N PHE A 145 10.26 -0.39 -7.44
CA PHE A 145 11.37 -0.47 -8.40
C PHE A 145 10.89 -0.55 -9.85
N ARG A 146 9.85 -1.34 -10.12
CA ARG A 146 9.27 -1.45 -11.47
C ARG A 146 8.65 -0.14 -11.93
N TYR A 147 7.86 0.49 -11.05
CA TYR A 147 7.23 1.77 -11.35
C TYR A 147 8.26 2.87 -11.55
N ARG A 148 9.30 2.93 -10.71
CA ARG A 148 10.42 3.87 -10.88
C ARG A 148 11.10 3.69 -12.24
N SER A 149 11.41 2.45 -12.61
CA SER A 149 12.03 2.15 -13.91
C SER A 149 11.14 2.54 -15.09
N TYR A 150 9.83 2.32 -14.97
CA TYR A 150 8.84 2.73 -15.97
C TYR A 150 8.75 4.26 -16.09
N CYS A 151 8.69 4.99 -14.98
CA CYS A 151 8.66 6.45 -14.98
C CYS A 151 9.90 7.05 -15.65
N ILE A 152 11.09 6.55 -15.34
CA ILE A 152 12.34 7.02 -15.96
C ILE A 152 12.30 6.81 -17.48
N LYS A 153 11.89 5.63 -17.95
CA LYS A 153 11.76 5.34 -19.38
C LYS A 153 10.74 6.25 -20.07
N SER A 154 9.57 6.42 -19.46
CA SER A 154 8.50 7.26 -20.02
C SER A 154 8.88 8.75 -20.06
N LEU A 155 9.61 9.24 -19.05
CA LEU A 155 10.12 10.61 -19.05
C LEU A 155 11.18 10.82 -20.13
N ALA A 156 12.11 9.87 -20.31
CA ALA A 156 13.11 9.92 -21.38
C ALA A 156 12.45 9.91 -22.78
N GLU A 157 11.45 9.07 -22.99
CA GLU A 157 10.70 9.02 -24.25
C GLU A 157 9.96 10.34 -24.54
N ARG A 158 9.32 10.93 -23.52
CA ARG A 158 8.67 12.25 -23.66
C ARG A 158 9.65 13.39 -23.92
N ALA A 159 10.86 13.33 -23.37
CA ALA A 159 11.91 14.30 -23.67
C ALA A 159 12.33 14.20 -25.14
N ARG A 160 12.58 12.98 -25.65
CA ARG A 160 12.92 12.74 -27.05
C ARG A 160 11.82 13.24 -28.01
N LEU A 161 10.55 12.92 -27.74
CA LEU A 161 9.43 13.39 -28.57
C LEU A 161 9.28 14.92 -28.56
N ARG A 162 9.62 15.59 -27.44
CA ARG A 162 9.62 17.06 -27.38
C ARG A 162 10.77 17.67 -28.18
N GLU A 163 11.95 17.06 -28.14
CA GLU A 163 13.10 17.48 -28.95
C GLU A 163 12.81 17.29 -30.45
N GLU A 164 12.25 16.16 -30.85
CA GLU A 164 11.81 15.91 -32.24
C GLU A 164 10.76 16.94 -32.69
N ALA A 165 9.74 17.21 -31.87
CA ALA A 165 8.72 18.22 -32.20
C ALA A 165 9.25 19.66 -32.28
N MET A 166 10.27 19.99 -31.49
CA MET A 166 10.92 21.31 -31.53
C MET A 166 11.84 21.43 -32.75
N GLY A 167 12.61 20.38 -33.06
CA GLY A 167 13.43 20.31 -34.28
C GLY A 167 12.61 20.35 -35.57
N THR A 168 11.43 19.71 -35.63
CA THR A 168 10.52 19.84 -36.78
C THR A 168 9.96 21.26 -36.91
N ARG A 169 9.73 21.97 -35.80
CA ARG A 169 9.26 23.36 -35.82
C ARG A 169 10.31 24.35 -36.33
N ASP A 170 11.59 24.15 -36.02
CA ASP A 170 12.69 24.99 -36.51
C ASP A 170 13.05 24.75 -38.00
N VAL A 171 12.56 23.65 -38.60
CA VAL A 171 12.71 23.38 -40.05
C VAL A 171 11.59 24.02 -40.89
N LEU A 172 10.40 24.27 -40.31
CA LEU A 172 9.27 24.93 -40.98
C LEU A 172 9.11 26.48 -40.87
N PRO A 173 9.98 27.32 -40.27
CA PRO A 173 9.64 28.74 -40.08
C PRO A 173 9.79 29.68 -41.30
N GLU A 174 10.43 29.29 -42.41
CA GLU A 174 10.68 30.25 -43.52
C GLU A 174 10.15 29.87 -44.92
N GLU A 175 9.78 28.62 -45.22
CA GLU A 175 9.31 28.28 -46.57
C GLU A 175 7.80 28.48 -46.82
N GLU A 176 6.97 28.67 -45.79
CA GLU A 176 5.52 28.88 -45.95
C GLU A 176 5.03 30.31 -45.62
N LEU A 177 5.88 31.23 -45.13
CA LEU A 177 5.47 32.62 -44.84
C LEU A 177 5.70 33.59 -46.02
N LEU A 178 6.15 33.09 -47.19
CA LEU A 178 6.46 33.87 -48.39
C LEU A 178 5.75 33.36 -49.67
N ARG A 179 4.68 32.57 -49.53
CA ARG A 179 3.72 32.26 -50.61
C ARG A 179 2.30 32.63 -50.25
#